data_AF-A0A368TNQ0-F1
#
_entry.id   AF-A0A368TNQ0-F1
#
_cell.length_a   1.000
_cell.length_b   1.000
_cell.length_c   1.000
_cell.angle_alpha   90.00
_cell.angle_beta   90.00
_cell.angle_gamma   90.00
#
_symmetry.space_group_name_H-M   'P 1'
#
loop_
_entity.id
_entity.type
_entity.pdbx_description
1 polymer ?
#
loop_
_entity_poly.entity_id
_entity_poly.type
_entity_poly.pdbx_seq_one_letter_code
_entity_poly.pdbx_strand_id
1 'polypeptide(L)'
;MKKVDAGSSPLNPHGPLQRFCDTHYAAQQQELDDLPFDMVSIDSLREGHAAILVYASEVVAEYENADLLTAVATLVLLNSTGPTEQDAIVEAFGNEVAALVAAATTPFDYNCGDAILWESSLKQLAAAPPDAQRVRLALLIGQVEHSPEATVHIPFWHREAEAMYHGDPTLQRRVINRLESAWAKAP
;
A
#
# COMPACT_ATOMS: atom_id res chain seq x y z
N MET A 1 -12.12 9.96 -37.67
CA MET A 1 -12.29 10.17 -36.22
C MET A 1 -12.34 8.80 -35.56
N LYS A 2 -11.23 8.37 -34.95
CA LYS A 2 -11.21 7.17 -34.11
C LYS A 2 -11.87 7.54 -32.79
N LYS A 3 -12.89 6.78 -32.40
CA LYS A 3 -13.42 6.83 -31.03
C LYS A 3 -12.29 6.41 -30.10
N VAL A 4 -11.95 7.31 -29.18
CA VAL A 4 -11.10 7.00 -28.03
C VAL A 4 -12.04 6.29 -27.06
N ASP A 5 -11.78 5.01 -26.78
CA ASP A 5 -12.51 4.29 -25.74
C ASP A 5 -12.21 4.96 -24.40
N ALA A 6 -13.28 5.39 -23.77
CA ALA A 6 -13.29 5.97 -22.45
C ALA A 6 -13.25 4.85 -21.40
N GLY A 7 -12.35 4.98 -20.44
CA GLY A 7 -12.55 4.44 -19.09
C GLY A 7 -12.34 2.93 -18.93
N SER A 8 -11.10 2.48 -19.01
CA SER A 8 -10.70 1.34 -18.19
C SER A 8 -10.63 1.82 -16.74
N SER A 9 -11.70 1.54 -15.98
CA SER A 9 -11.69 1.69 -14.53
C SER A 9 -10.53 0.89 -13.96
N PRO A 10 -9.74 1.40 -13.00
CA PRO A 10 -8.46 0.78 -12.58
C PRO A 10 -8.61 -0.59 -11.91
N LEU A 11 -9.85 -1.05 -11.69
CA LEU A 11 -10.15 -2.38 -11.18
C LEU A 11 -11.31 -2.95 -11.99
N ASN A 12 -11.02 -3.75 -13.01
CA ASN A 12 -12.02 -4.61 -13.61
C ASN A 12 -12.52 -5.57 -12.51
N PRO A 13 -13.81 -5.53 -12.09
CA PRO A 13 -14.31 -6.32 -10.96
C PRO A 13 -14.24 -7.84 -11.19
N HIS A 14 -13.87 -8.26 -12.41
CA HIS A 14 -13.63 -9.65 -12.78
C HIS A 14 -12.18 -9.95 -13.17
N GLY A 15 -11.25 -9.03 -12.85
CA GLY A 15 -9.82 -9.19 -13.11
C GLY A 15 -9.16 -10.21 -12.16
N PRO A 16 -7.99 -10.77 -12.53
CA PRO A 16 -7.22 -11.67 -11.67
C PRO A 16 -6.90 -11.08 -10.30
N LEU A 17 -6.52 -9.79 -10.25
CA LEU A 17 -6.20 -9.09 -8.99
C LEU A 17 -7.41 -9.01 -8.04
N GLN A 18 -8.59 -8.62 -8.56
CA GLN A 18 -9.79 -8.51 -7.74
C GLN A 18 -10.18 -9.87 -7.14
N ARG A 19 -10.14 -10.94 -7.94
CA ARG A 19 -10.41 -12.30 -7.45
C ARG A 19 -9.43 -12.75 -6.36
N PHE A 20 -8.15 -12.39 -6.51
CA PHE A 20 -7.12 -12.69 -5.53
C PHE A 20 -7.43 -11.97 -4.20
N CYS A 21 -7.71 -10.67 -4.25
CA CYS A 21 -8.09 -9.89 -3.08
C CYS A 21 -9.37 -10.42 -2.41
N ASP A 22 -10.40 -10.73 -3.20
CA ASP A 22 -11.67 -11.29 -2.69
C ASP A 22 -11.45 -12.60 -1.95
N THR A 23 -10.59 -13.48 -2.50
CA THR A 23 -10.24 -14.76 -1.88
C THR A 23 -9.51 -14.55 -0.55
N HIS A 24 -8.56 -13.62 -0.52
CA HIS A 24 -7.78 -13.32 0.68
C HIS A 24 -8.65 -12.71 1.79
N TYR A 25 -9.51 -11.74 1.47
CA TYR A 25 -10.45 -11.17 2.44
C TYR A 25 -11.45 -12.21 2.96
N ALA A 26 -11.93 -13.11 2.09
CA ALA A 26 -12.81 -14.19 2.52
C ALA A 26 -12.12 -15.17 3.49
N ALA A 27 -10.85 -15.51 3.25
CA ALA A 27 -10.07 -16.34 4.16
C ALA A 27 -9.84 -15.64 5.52
N GLN A 28 -9.49 -14.36 5.51
CA GLN A 28 -9.33 -13.57 6.73
C GLN A 28 -10.64 -13.42 7.52
N GLN A 29 -11.78 -13.27 6.85
CA GLN A 29 -13.08 -13.26 7.53
C GLN A 29 -13.37 -14.58 8.26
N GLN A 30 -13.03 -15.72 7.64
CA GLN A 30 -13.17 -17.03 8.28
C GLN A 30 -12.30 -17.16 9.53
N GLU A 31 -11.04 -16.67 9.47
CA GLU A 31 -10.15 -16.68 10.64
C GLU A 31 -10.68 -15.80 11.78
N LEU A 32 -11.30 -14.66 11.47
CA LEU A 32 -11.88 -13.77 12.47
C LEU A 32 -13.19 -14.31 13.08
N ASP A 33 -14.02 -15.00 12.30
CA ASP A 33 -15.27 -15.61 12.78
C ASP A 33 -15.02 -16.66 13.89
N ASP A 34 -13.82 -17.25 13.91
CA ASP A 34 -13.39 -18.21 14.93
C ASP A 34 -12.88 -17.55 16.23
N LEU A 35 -12.73 -16.22 16.26
CA LEU A 35 -12.22 -15.49 17.43
C LEU A 35 -13.36 -15.03 18.36
N PRO A 36 -13.15 -15.05 19.69
CA PRO A 36 -14.19 -14.71 20.67
C PRO A 36 -14.41 -13.18 20.86
N PHE A 37 -13.77 -12.33 20.05
CA PHE A 37 -13.83 -10.87 20.20
C PHE A 37 -14.10 -10.19 18.85
N ASP A 38 -14.90 -9.12 18.88
CA ASP A 38 -15.16 -8.29 17.70
C ASP A 38 -13.89 -7.53 17.29
N MET A 39 -13.26 -7.98 16.22
CA MET A 39 -12.17 -7.28 15.53
C MET A 39 -12.75 -6.29 14.50
N VAL A 40 -11.90 -5.42 13.95
CA VAL A 40 -12.28 -4.57 12.81
C VAL A 40 -12.84 -5.46 11.70
N SER A 41 -14.05 -5.14 11.21
CA SER A 41 -14.68 -5.96 10.16
C SER A 41 -13.83 -5.95 8.90
N ILE A 42 -13.75 -7.10 8.21
CA ILE A 42 -13.02 -7.21 6.94
C ILE A 42 -13.60 -6.26 5.89
N ASP A 43 -14.91 -5.99 5.93
CA ASP A 43 -15.55 -5.02 5.05
C ASP A 43 -15.01 -3.60 5.29
N SER A 44 -14.90 -3.16 6.55
CA SER A 44 -14.30 -1.86 6.87
C SER A 44 -12.84 -1.77 6.44
N LEU A 45 -12.07 -2.85 6.59
CA LEU A 45 -10.68 -2.92 6.16
C LEU A 45 -10.55 -2.82 4.63
N ARG A 46 -11.41 -3.56 3.91
CA ARG A 46 -11.50 -3.52 2.45
C ARG A 46 -11.88 -2.14 1.94
N GLU A 47 -12.84 -1.48 2.58
CA GLU A 47 -13.24 -0.10 2.25
C GLU A 47 -12.08 0.88 2.49
N GLY A 48 -11.37 0.76 3.62
CA GLY A 48 -10.19 1.56 3.91
C GLY A 48 -9.08 1.37 2.87
N HIS A 49 -8.79 0.13 2.49
CA HIS A 49 -7.82 -0.17 1.44
C HIS A 49 -8.23 0.42 0.08
N ALA A 50 -9.51 0.29 -0.30
CA ALA A 50 -10.01 0.88 -1.54
C ALA A 50 -9.86 2.41 -1.53
N ALA A 51 -10.14 3.07 -0.41
CA ALA A 51 -10.00 4.52 -0.27
C ALA A 51 -8.53 4.98 -0.38
N ILE A 52 -7.61 4.26 0.27
CA ILE A 52 -6.16 4.52 0.13
C ILE A 52 -5.73 4.34 -1.34
N LEU A 53 -6.20 3.28 -2.00
CA LEU A 53 -5.84 2.98 -3.39
C LEU A 53 -6.33 4.02 -4.38
N VAL A 54 -7.44 4.72 -4.14
CA VAL A 54 -7.89 5.82 -5.01
C VAL A 54 -6.79 6.86 -5.16
N TYR A 55 -6.25 7.35 -4.05
CA TYR A 55 -5.19 8.36 -4.04
C TYR A 55 -3.84 7.80 -4.50
N ALA A 56 -3.48 6.58 -4.07
CA ALA A 56 -2.22 5.96 -4.49
C ALA A 56 -2.20 5.71 -6.01
N SER A 57 -3.33 5.30 -6.59
CA SER A 57 -3.48 5.06 -8.03
C SER A 57 -3.28 6.33 -8.86
N GLU A 58 -3.74 7.49 -8.37
CA GLU A 58 -3.50 8.78 -9.03
C GLU A 58 -2.01 9.11 -9.12
N VAL A 59 -1.23 8.77 -8.09
CA VAL A 59 0.23 8.97 -8.08
C VAL A 59 0.92 7.99 -9.02
N VAL A 60 0.59 6.69 -8.95
CA VAL A 60 1.28 5.69 -9.78
C VAL A 60 0.90 5.76 -11.27
N ALA A 61 -0.24 6.38 -11.60
CA ALA A 61 -0.66 6.66 -12.98
C ALA A 61 0.29 7.61 -13.73
N GLU A 62 1.17 8.32 -13.03
CA GLU A 62 2.18 9.20 -13.62
C GLU A 62 3.34 8.42 -14.29
N TYR A 63 3.45 7.10 -14.07
CA TYR A 63 4.58 6.27 -14.53
C TYR A 63 4.20 5.29 -15.66
N GLU A 64 5.18 4.91 -16.48
CA GLU A 64 4.97 4.03 -17.65
C GLU A 64 4.45 2.63 -17.28
N ASN A 65 4.78 2.15 -16.07
CA ASN A 65 4.38 0.85 -15.53
C ASN A 65 3.21 0.96 -14.52
N ALA A 66 2.32 1.95 -14.69
CA ALA A 66 1.21 2.22 -13.77
C ALA A 66 0.37 0.99 -13.38
N ASP A 67 0.03 0.11 -14.34
CA ASP A 67 -0.77 -1.09 -14.07
C ASP A 67 -0.05 -2.06 -13.12
N LEU A 68 1.26 -2.26 -13.32
CA LEU A 68 2.11 -3.07 -12.46
C LEU A 68 2.19 -2.46 -11.05
N LEU A 69 2.48 -1.16 -10.96
CA LEU A 69 2.60 -0.47 -9.68
C LEU A 69 1.27 -0.45 -8.90
N THR A 70 0.14 -0.34 -9.59
CA THR A 70 -1.21 -0.44 -8.99
C THR A 70 -1.45 -1.84 -8.41
N ALA A 71 -1.06 -2.89 -9.14
CA ALA A 71 -1.16 -4.25 -8.63
C ALA A 71 -0.28 -4.47 -7.40
N VAL A 72 0.97 -3.99 -7.43
CA VAL A 72 1.89 -4.07 -6.28
C VAL A 72 1.32 -3.29 -5.08
N ALA A 73 0.83 -2.06 -5.27
CA ALA A 73 0.23 -1.26 -4.21
C ALA A 73 -0.97 -1.97 -3.55
N THR A 74 -1.81 -2.59 -4.37
CA THR A 74 -2.97 -3.37 -3.90
C THR A 74 -2.52 -4.57 -3.05
N LEU A 75 -1.52 -5.31 -3.51
CA LEU A 75 -1.01 -6.49 -2.80
C LEU A 75 -0.24 -6.12 -1.51
N VAL A 76 0.46 -4.98 -1.48
CA VAL A 76 1.12 -4.48 -0.26
C VAL A 76 0.08 -4.11 0.81
N LEU A 77 -1.03 -3.47 0.44
CA LEU A 77 -2.12 -3.22 1.39
C LEU A 77 -2.76 -4.52 1.85
N LEU A 78 -3.02 -5.45 0.94
CA LEU A 78 -3.58 -6.76 1.29
C LEU A 78 -2.71 -7.49 2.32
N ASN A 79 -1.39 -7.43 2.15
CA ASN A 79 -0.42 -7.94 3.10
C ASN A 79 -0.57 -7.34 4.50
N SER A 80 -0.98 -6.07 4.66
CA SER A 80 -1.19 -5.50 6.01
C SER A 80 -2.34 -6.16 6.80
N THR A 81 -3.19 -6.95 6.14
CA THR A 81 -4.27 -7.71 6.80
C THR A 81 -3.82 -9.07 7.32
N GLY A 82 -2.69 -9.57 6.79
CA GLY A 82 -2.18 -10.91 7.02
C GLY A 82 -1.16 -11.25 5.94
N PRO A 83 -0.07 -11.96 6.26
CA PRO A 83 0.98 -12.22 5.28
C PRO A 83 0.45 -13.13 4.18
N THR A 84 0.41 -12.62 2.94
CA THR A 84 0.21 -13.48 1.78
C THR A 84 1.51 -14.23 1.48
N GLU A 85 1.43 -15.56 1.31
CA GLU A 85 2.59 -16.36 0.93
C GLU A 85 3.18 -15.87 -0.40
N GLN A 86 4.50 -15.68 -0.44
CA GLN A 86 5.20 -15.18 -1.62
C GLN A 86 4.96 -16.09 -2.84
N ASP A 87 4.93 -17.41 -2.64
CA ASP A 87 4.69 -18.39 -3.69
C ASP A 87 3.31 -18.21 -4.35
N ALA A 88 2.28 -17.85 -3.57
CA ALA A 88 0.95 -17.57 -4.10
C ALA A 88 0.94 -16.31 -4.98
N ILE A 89 1.71 -15.28 -4.63
CA ILE A 89 1.86 -14.07 -5.46
C ILE A 89 2.64 -14.40 -6.74
N VAL A 90 3.70 -15.21 -6.64
CA VAL A 90 4.48 -15.67 -7.82
C VAL A 90 3.59 -16.45 -8.78
N GLU A 91 2.77 -17.37 -8.29
CA GLU A 91 1.86 -18.16 -9.12
C GLU A 91 0.82 -17.29 -9.84
N ALA A 92 0.26 -16.31 -9.14
CA ALA A 92 -0.82 -15.48 -9.68
C ALA A 92 -0.33 -14.33 -10.59
N PHE A 93 0.82 -13.72 -10.28
CA PHE A 93 1.27 -12.46 -10.90
C PHE A 93 2.71 -12.48 -11.39
N GLY A 94 3.45 -13.56 -11.15
CA GLY A 94 4.83 -13.74 -11.58
C GLY A 94 5.86 -13.16 -10.61
N ASN A 95 7.13 -13.50 -10.88
CA ASN A 95 8.27 -13.19 -10.02
C ASN A 95 8.50 -11.68 -9.83
N GLU A 96 8.24 -10.87 -10.87
CA GLU A 96 8.48 -9.43 -10.81
C GLU A 96 7.55 -8.75 -9.80
N VAL A 97 6.24 -9.02 -9.88
CA VAL A 97 5.26 -8.49 -8.93
C VAL A 97 5.56 -9.00 -7.52
N ALA A 98 5.84 -10.29 -7.35
CA ALA A 98 6.17 -10.85 -6.04
C ALA A 98 7.42 -10.21 -5.42
N ALA A 99 8.48 -9.97 -6.21
CA ALA A 99 9.69 -9.32 -5.74
C ALA A 99 9.45 -7.86 -5.33
N LEU A 100 8.64 -7.11 -6.10
CA LEU A 100 8.29 -5.73 -5.77
C LEU A 100 7.40 -5.65 -4.53
N VAL A 101 6.41 -6.54 -4.40
CA VAL A 101 5.57 -6.62 -3.19
C VAL A 101 6.42 -6.93 -1.96
N ALA A 102 7.33 -7.90 -2.06
CA ALA A 102 8.22 -8.25 -0.95
C ALA A 102 9.15 -7.07 -0.56
N ALA A 103 9.63 -6.29 -1.53
CA ALA A 103 10.49 -5.15 -1.27
C ALA A 103 9.74 -3.91 -0.75
N ALA A 104 8.45 -3.78 -1.06
CA ALA A 104 7.60 -2.67 -0.63
C ALA A 104 6.82 -2.96 0.68
N THR A 105 6.70 -4.22 1.07
CA THR A 105 6.11 -4.66 2.35
C THR A 105 7.15 -4.59 3.46
N THR A 106 6.79 -4.12 4.65
CA THR A 106 7.70 -4.09 5.80
C THR A 106 7.25 -5.04 6.92
N PRO A 107 8.18 -5.63 7.68
CA PRO A 107 7.84 -6.42 8.87
C PRO A 107 7.07 -5.63 9.94
N PHE A 108 7.26 -4.31 9.97
CA PHE A 108 6.55 -3.42 10.90
C PHE A 108 5.06 -3.30 10.58
N ASP A 109 4.65 -3.51 9.32
CA ASP A 109 3.23 -3.48 8.93
C ASP A 109 2.38 -4.51 9.72
N TYR A 110 3.02 -5.54 10.30
CA TYR A 110 2.39 -6.59 11.12
C TYR A 110 2.64 -6.47 12.63
N ASN A 111 3.71 -5.80 13.04
CA ASN A 111 4.20 -5.78 14.42
C ASN A 111 4.47 -4.35 14.88
N CYS A 112 3.42 -3.54 14.92
CA CYS A 112 3.53 -2.15 15.35
C CYS A 112 3.97 -2.06 16.83
N GLY A 113 4.99 -1.24 17.11
CA GLY A 113 5.50 -1.01 18.47
C GLY A 113 6.90 -1.55 18.79
N ASP A 114 7.50 -2.36 17.91
CA ASP A 114 8.91 -2.77 18.06
C ASP A 114 9.86 -1.80 17.34
N ALA A 115 10.61 -1.02 18.12
CA ALA A 115 11.55 -0.03 17.61
C ALA A 115 12.71 -0.65 16.81
N ILE A 116 13.14 -1.86 17.12
CA ILE A 116 14.22 -2.55 16.40
C ILE A 116 13.72 -3.00 15.03
N LEU A 117 12.52 -3.59 14.99
CA LEU A 117 11.87 -3.96 13.72
C LEU A 117 11.59 -2.72 12.86
N TRP A 118 11.20 -1.60 13.49
CA TRP A 118 11.01 -0.34 12.78
C TRP A 118 12.29 0.16 12.10
N GLU A 119 13.39 0.29 12.84
CA GLU A 119 14.67 0.76 12.28
C GLU A 119 15.22 -0.20 11.20
N SER A 120 14.99 -1.51 11.34
CA SER A 120 15.33 -2.49 10.30
C SER A 120 14.49 -2.30 9.04
N SER A 121 13.19 -2.05 9.21
CA SER A 121 12.25 -1.79 8.11
C SER A 121 12.65 -0.55 7.31
N LEU A 122 13.05 0.54 7.99
CA LEU A 122 13.54 1.76 7.31
C LEU A 122 14.79 1.49 6.45
N LYS A 123 15.72 0.66 6.94
CA LYS A 123 16.91 0.27 6.16
C LYS A 123 16.57 -0.58 4.95
N GLN A 124 15.58 -1.48 5.09
CA GLN A 124 15.09 -2.30 3.97
C GLN A 124 14.43 -1.42 2.91
N LEU A 125 13.56 -0.49 3.30
CA LEU A 125 12.93 0.47 2.38
C LEU A 125 13.96 1.36 1.68
N ALA A 126 14.98 1.84 2.39
CA ALA A 126 16.05 2.64 1.81
C ALA A 126 16.85 1.88 0.74
N ALA A 127 17.01 0.56 0.91
CA ALA A 127 17.70 -0.32 -0.04
C ALA A 127 16.78 -0.93 -1.11
N ALA A 128 15.47 -0.74 -1.01
CA ALA A 128 14.50 -1.32 -1.93
C ALA A 128 14.65 -0.74 -3.35
N PRO A 129 14.26 -1.49 -4.40
CA PRO A 129 14.26 -0.99 -5.77
C PRO A 129 13.42 0.29 -5.92
N PRO A 130 13.76 1.19 -6.87
CA PRO A 130 13.04 2.45 -7.10
C PRO A 130 11.52 2.31 -7.18
N ASP A 131 11.03 1.29 -7.87
CA ASP A 131 9.59 1.06 -8.04
C ASP A 131 8.89 0.63 -6.75
N ALA A 132 9.56 -0.15 -5.90
CA ALA A 132 9.04 -0.49 -4.57
C ALA A 132 8.95 0.75 -3.67
N GLN A 133 9.97 1.62 -3.71
CA GLN A 133 9.95 2.90 -3.00
C GLN A 133 8.83 3.83 -3.52
N ARG A 134 8.61 3.90 -4.85
CA ARG A 134 7.50 4.68 -5.44
C ARG A 134 6.15 4.19 -4.99
N VAL A 135 5.92 2.87 -5.01
CA VAL A 135 4.66 2.27 -4.52
C VAL A 135 4.45 2.65 -3.06
N ARG A 136 5.47 2.49 -2.21
CA ARG A 136 5.31 2.78 -0.79
C ARG A 136 5.08 4.28 -0.53
N LEU A 137 5.77 5.17 -1.23
CA LEU A 137 5.48 6.61 -1.18
C LEU A 137 4.05 6.95 -1.66
N ALA A 138 3.55 6.31 -2.71
CA ALA A 138 2.19 6.49 -3.18
C ALA A 138 1.16 6.02 -2.14
N LEU A 139 1.44 4.89 -1.46
CA LEU A 139 0.61 4.40 -0.35
C LEU A 139 0.60 5.37 0.84
N LEU A 140 1.74 5.98 1.19
CA LEU A 140 1.80 7.00 2.24
C LEU A 140 0.92 8.23 1.91
N ILE A 141 0.91 8.68 0.64
CA ILE A 141 -0.04 9.71 0.20
C ILE A 141 -1.47 9.24 0.43
N GLY A 142 -1.81 8.03 -0.01
CA GLY A 142 -3.16 7.51 0.14
C GLY A 142 -3.60 7.39 1.60
N GLN A 143 -2.71 6.99 2.50
CA GLN A 143 -2.99 6.93 3.94
C GLN A 143 -3.26 8.31 4.53
N VAL A 144 -2.45 9.32 4.17
CA VAL A 144 -2.60 10.70 4.68
C VAL A 144 -3.85 11.40 4.14
N GLU A 145 -4.25 11.11 2.90
CA GLU A 145 -5.47 11.66 2.32
C GLU A 145 -6.72 10.94 2.81
N HIS A 146 -6.65 9.63 3.03
CA HIS A 146 -7.78 8.85 3.56
C HIS A 146 -8.07 9.17 5.03
N SER A 147 -7.03 9.37 5.84
CA SER A 147 -7.16 9.60 7.29
C SER A 147 -6.30 10.78 7.76
N PRO A 148 -6.63 12.02 7.35
CA PRO A 148 -5.85 13.21 7.73
C PRO A 148 -5.79 13.46 9.25
N GLU A 149 -6.74 12.91 10.01
CA GLU A 149 -6.82 12.95 11.47
C GLU A 149 -5.91 11.94 12.17
N ALA A 150 -5.28 11.01 11.44
CA ALA A 150 -4.36 9.98 11.95
C ALA A 150 -2.98 10.55 12.35
N THR A 151 -2.98 11.71 13.01
CA THR A 151 -1.81 12.56 13.25
C THR A 151 -0.75 11.89 14.13
N VAL A 152 -1.15 10.91 14.95
CA VAL A 152 -0.26 10.08 15.75
C VAL A 152 0.69 9.20 14.92
N HIS A 153 0.33 8.90 13.67
CA HIS A 153 1.18 8.10 12.76
C HIS A 153 2.13 8.95 11.91
N ILE A 154 1.88 10.26 11.80
CA ILE A 154 2.67 11.16 10.94
C ILE A 154 4.18 11.11 11.24
N PRO A 155 4.66 11.08 12.50
CA PRO A 155 6.10 10.98 12.75
C PRO A 155 6.74 9.71 12.16
N PHE A 156 6.01 8.60 12.14
CA PHE A 156 6.49 7.34 11.56
C PHE A 156 6.49 7.41 10.03
N TRP A 157 5.38 7.86 9.44
CA TRP A 157 5.27 8.05 7.99
C TRP A 157 6.28 9.04 7.43
N HIS A 158 6.62 10.09 8.19
CA HIS A 158 7.64 11.06 7.81
C HIS A 158 9.02 10.41 7.74
N ARG A 159 9.43 9.69 8.80
CA ARG A 159 10.69 8.93 8.78
C ARG A 159 10.73 7.85 7.70
N GLU A 160 9.59 7.23 7.42
CA GLU A 160 9.44 6.27 6.33
C GLU A 160 9.71 6.91 4.97
N ALA A 161 9.07 8.05 4.70
CA ALA A 161 9.27 8.82 3.48
C ALA A 161 10.73 9.27 3.35
N GLU A 162 11.37 9.75 4.41
CA GLU A 162 12.78 10.17 4.41
C GLU A 162 13.75 9.05 3.99
N ALA A 163 13.45 7.79 4.36
CA ALA A 163 14.28 6.64 3.98
C ALA A 163 14.26 6.36 2.47
N MET A 164 13.19 6.73 1.76
CA MET A 164 12.93 6.39 0.36
C MET A 164 13.37 7.49 -0.64
N TYR A 165 14.63 7.91 -0.55
CA TYR A 165 15.14 9.04 -1.36
C TYR A 165 15.66 8.66 -2.76
N HIS A 166 15.80 7.36 -3.04
CA HIS A 166 16.40 6.88 -4.29
C HIS A 166 15.38 6.64 -5.41
N GLY A 167 14.13 6.32 -5.07
CA GLY A 167 13.11 5.96 -6.06
C GLY A 167 12.58 7.15 -6.87
N ASP A 168 12.14 8.19 -6.17
CA ASP A 168 11.65 9.43 -6.77
C ASP A 168 11.75 10.60 -5.76
N PRO A 169 12.80 11.44 -5.85
CA PRO A 169 12.97 12.57 -4.94
C PRO A 169 11.85 13.62 -4.99
N THR A 170 11.16 13.73 -6.13
CA THR A 170 10.06 14.69 -6.30
C THR A 170 8.83 14.20 -5.58
N LEU A 171 8.47 12.93 -5.78
CA LEU A 171 7.39 12.28 -5.05
C LEU A 171 7.67 12.27 -3.55
N GLN A 172 8.89 11.91 -3.13
CA GLN A 172 9.30 11.93 -1.73
C GLN A 172 9.02 13.30 -1.08
N ARG A 173 9.45 14.39 -1.73
CA ARG A 173 9.20 15.74 -1.23
C ARG A 173 7.72 16.09 -1.19
N ARG A 174 6.94 15.66 -2.18
CA ARG A 174 5.48 15.82 -2.19
C ARG A 174 4.84 15.14 -0.99
N VAL A 175 5.25 13.91 -0.66
CA VAL A 175 4.78 13.16 0.52
C VAL A 175 5.13 13.88 1.81
N ILE A 176 6.39 14.25 2.00
CA ILE A 176 6.88 14.98 3.19
C ILE A 176 6.09 16.27 3.40
N ASN A 177 5.95 17.10 2.36
CA ASN A 177 5.18 18.35 2.44
C ASN A 177 3.71 18.10 2.83
N ARG A 178 3.11 17.02 2.32
CA ARG A 178 1.71 16.69 2.60
C ARG A 178 1.52 16.22 4.04
N LEU A 179 2.45 15.41 4.55
CA LEU A 179 2.51 14.97 5.95
C LEU A 179 2.65 16.17 6.90
N GLU A 180 3.60 17.07 6.62
CA GLU A 180 3.81 18.28 7.42
C GLU A 180 2.59 19.20 7.40
N SER A 181 1.91 19.34 6.26
CA SER A 181 0.66 20.10 6.16
C SER A 181 -0.48 19.47 6.96
N ALA A 182 -0.59 18.13 6.98
CA ALA A 182 -1.56 17.42 7.81
C ALA A 182 -1.29 17.67 9.29
N TRP A 183 -0.02 17.55 9.70
CA TRP A 183 0.39 17.72 11.08
C TRP A 183 0.14 19.14 11.59
N ALA A 184 0.44 20.16 10.78
CA ALA A 184 0.21 21.55 11.13
C ALA A 184 -1.29 21.91 11.30
N LYS A 185 -2.19 21.09 10.75
CA LYS A 185 -3.65 21.24 10.87
C LYS A 185 -4.26 20.36 11.96
N ALA A 186 -3.44 19.57 12.66
CA ALA A 186 -3.89 18.76 13.78
C ALA A 186 -4.41 19.67 14.91
N PRO A 187 -5.59 19.38 15.50
CA PRO A 187 -6.16 20.16 16.59
C PRO A 187 -5.36 20.05 17.89
#